data_AF-A0A2A5M5P6-F1
#
_entry.id   AF-A0A2A5M5P6-F1
#
_cell.length_a   1.000
_cell.length_b   1.000
_cell.length_c   1.000
_cell.angle_alpha   90.00
_cell.angle_beta   90.00
_cell.angle_gamma   90.00
#
_symmetry.space_group_name_H-M   'P 1'
#
loop_
_entity.id
_entity.type
_entity.pdbx_description
1 polymer ?
#
loop_
_entity_poly.entity_id
_entity_poly.type
_entity_poly.pdbx_seq_one_letter_code
_entity_poly.pdbx_strand_id
1 'polypeptide(L)'
;MRGGPSTGLPTRVAQGDLFQAKAPTHGDFASIAIAPASLEEAYIETIRAFNLAEKYMTPVFLLMDETVGHMNGKAVLPDLKDIKVYNRKKFEGDKKDYKPYAAGENEPATLNPFFTGYRYH
;
A
#
# COMPACT_ATOMS: atom_id res chain seq x y z
N MET A 1 -1.41 -0.96 -15.33
CA MET A 1 -2.28 0.04 -15.97
C MET A 1 -2.16 -0.14 -17.46
N ARG A 2 -3.28 -0.28 -18.16
CA ARG A 2 -3.36 -0.53 -19.60
C ARG A 2 -4.34 0.48 -20.20
N GLY A 3 -4.42 0.55 -21.52
CA GLY A 3 -5.40 1.40 -22.19
C GLY A 3 -6.82 1.06 -21.75
N GLY A 4 -7.53 2.03 -21.19
CA GLY A 4 -8.97 2.00 -20.92
C GLY A 4 -9.75 2.91 -21.89
N PRO A 5 -11.03 3.22 -21.60
CA PRO A 5 -11.89 2.66 -20.55
C PRO A 5 -12.49 1.29 -20.96
N SER A 6 -13.18 0.64 -20.00
CA SER A 6 -13.84 -0.67 -20.20
C SER A 6 -12.85 -1.74 -20.68
N THR A 7 -13.16 -2.48 -21.76
CA THR A 7 -12.22 -3.42 -22.40
C THR A 7 -10.95 -2.70 -22.83
N GLY A 8 -11.05 -1.46 -23.33
CA GLY A 8 -9.93 -0.63 -23.74
C GLY A 8 -8.97 -1.34 -24.70
N LEU A 9 -7.67 -1.21 -24.44
CA LEU A 9 -6.58 -1.83 -25.17
C LEU A 9 -5.79 -2.75 -24.22
N PRO A 10 -6.11 -4.05 -24.17
CA PRO A 10 -5.50 -5.00 -23.22
C PRO A 10 -3.98 -5.07 -23.26
N THR A 11 -3.38 -4.82 -24.42
CA THR A 11 -1.95 -4.98 -24.69
C THR A 11 -1.23 -3.66 -24.95
N ARG A 12 -1.83 -2.52 -24.62
CA ARG A 12 -1.22 -1.20 -24.80
C ARG A 12 -1.09 -0.47 -23.47
N VAL A 13 0.06 0.16 -23.29
CA VAL A 13 0.35 1.02 -22.15
C VAL A 13 -0.57 2.23 -22.09
N ALA A 14 -1.00 2.54 -20.86
CA ALA A 14 -1.57 3.83 -20.50
C ALA A 14 -1.40 4.03 -18.99
N GLN A 15 -1.52 5.29 -18.55
CA GLN A 15 -1.44 5.69 -17.14
C GLN A 15 -2.72 6.41 -16.68
N GLY A 16 -3.86 6.03 -17.26
CA GLY A 16 -5.16 6.69 -17.03
C GLY A 16 -5.85 6.36 -15.70
N ASP A 17 -5.47 5.28 -15.02
CA ASP A 17 -6.15 4.80 -13.80
C ASP A 17 -5.84 5.64 -12.54
N LEU A 18 -5.06 6.73 -12.63
CA LEU A 18 -4.70 7.57 -11.49
C LEU A 18 -5.93 8.15 -10.77
N PHE A 19 -6.93 8.62 -11.51
CA PHE A 19 -8.16 9.15 -10.91
C PHE A 19 -9.00 8.07 -10.24
N GLN A 20 -9.02 6.85 -10.81
CA GLN A 20 -9.68 5.72 -10.18
C GLN A 20 -8.97 5.32 -8.88
N ALA A 21 -7.64 5.33 -8.85
CA ALA A 21 -6.88 5.04 -7.64
C ALA A 21 -7.07 6.12 -6.55
N LYS A 22 -7.23 7.39 -6.95
CA LYS A 22 -7.52 8.51 -6.04
C LYS A 22 -8.91 8.37 -5.38
N ALA A 23 -9.91 7.92 -6.12
CA ALA A 23 -11.29 7.80 -5.65
C ALA A 23 -11.92 6.45 -6.07
N PRO A 24 -11.47 5.33 -5.50
CA PRO A 24 -11.85 3.99 -5.95
C PRO A 24 -13.23 3.54 -5.45
N THR A 25 -13.80 4.23 -4.46
CA THR A 25 -15.08 3.88 -3.81
C THR A 25 -15.84 5.15 -3.42
N HIS A 26 -17.10 4.96 -3.01
CA HIS A 26 -17.94 6.01 -2.42
C HIS A 26 -17.48 6.34 -0.98
N GLY A 27 -17.88 7.52 -0.51
CA GLY A 27 -17.53 8.04 0.82
C GLY A 27 -16.17 8.74 0.87
N ASP A 28 -15.83 9.24 2.06
CA ASP A 28 -14.53 9.86 2.30
C ASP A 28 -13.46 8.78 2.37
N PHE A 29 -12.55 8.81 1.42
CA PHE A 29 -11.51 7.80 1.26
C PHE A 29 -10.16 8.46 1.05
N ALA A 30 -9.20 8.11 1.89
CA ALA A 30 -7.81 8.51 1.74
C ALA A 30 -6.96 7.24 1.56
N SER A 31 -6.24 7.19 0.45
CA SER A 31 -5.27 6.12 0.18
C SER A 31 -3.95 6.70 -0.28
N ILE A 32 -2.94 5.85 -0.31
CA ILE A 32 -1.64 6.19 -0.86
C ILE A 32 -1.51 5.49 -2.21
N ALA A 33 -1.05 6.19 -3.24
CA ALA A 33 -0.71 5.60 -4.53
C ALA A 33 0.77 5.83 -4.82
N ILE A 34 1.46 4.78 -5.28
CA ILE A 34 2.85 4.81 -5.71
C ILE A 34 2.92 4.26 -7.13
N ALA A 35 3.65 4.94 -8.02
CA ALA A 35 3.79 4.55 -9.42
C ALA A 35 5.28 4.38 -9.76
N PRO A 36 5.83 3.16 -9.76
CA PRO A 36 7.22 2.93 -10.12
C PRO A 36 7.42 3.07 -11.63
N ALA A 37 8.59 3.58 -12.04
CA ALA A 37 8.94 3.84 -13.43
C ALA A 37 9.95 2.84 -14.04
N SER A 38 10.52 1.94 -13.23
CA SER A 38 11.55 0.98 -13.65
C SER A 38 11.44 -0.36 -12.90
N LEU A 39 12.19 -1.38 -13.33
CA LEU A 39 12.28 -2.67 -12.62
C LEU A 39 12.87 -2.51 -11.20
N GLU A 40 13.85 -1.62 -11.04
CA GLU A 40 14.49 -1.33 -9.76
C GLU A 40 13.52 -0.64 -8.81
N GLU A 41 12.81 0.37 -9.31
CA GLU A 41 11.77 1.04 -8.55
C GLU A 41 10.60 0.10 -8.24
N ALA A 42 10.19 -0.77 -9.17
CA ALA A 42 9.14 -1.74 -8.91
C ALA A 42 9.48 -2.61 -7.69
N TYR A 43 10.74 -3.01 -7.53
CA TYR A 43 11.19 -3.75 -6.35
C TYR A 43 11.15 -2.89 -5.07
N ILE A 44 11.80 -1.71 -5.09
CA ILE A 44 11.95 -0.86 -3.90
C ILE A 44 10.62 -0.26 -3.45
N GLU A 45 9.81 0.21 -4.39
CA GLU A 45 8.51 0.82 -4.11
C GLU A 45 7.46 -0.21 -3.71
N THR A 46 7.60 -1.49 -4.10
CA THR A 46 6.78 -2.57 -3.52
C THR A 46 7.03 -2.69 -2.03
N ILE A 47 8.29 -2.74 -1.60
CA ILE A 47 8.64 -2.81 -0.17
C ILE A 47 8.11 -1.58 0.56
N ARG A 48 8.31 -0.39 -0.02
CA ARG A 48 7.78 0.86 0.54
C ARG A 48 6.26 0.82 0.65
N ALA A 49 5.53 0.30 -0.34
CA ALA A 49 4.09 0.19 -0.31
C ALA A 49 3.61 -0.67 0.87
N PHE A 50 4.23 -1.82 1.11
CA PHE A 50 3.91 -2.65 2.29
C PHE A 50 4.24 -1.95 3.60
N ASN A 51 5.39 -1.27 3.68
CA ASN A 51 5.76 -0.49 4.86
C ASN A 51 4.78 0.64 5.16
N LEU A 52 4.29 1.35 4.13
CA LEU A 52 3.29 2.39 4.27
C LEU A 52 1.93 1.81 4.69
N ALA A 53 1.54 0.67 4.13
CA ALA A 53 0.31 -0.03 4.52
C ALA A 53 0.36 -0.46 5.98
N GLU A 54 1.47 -1.03 6.44
CA GLU A 54 1.67 -1.44 7.83
C GLU A 54 1.75 -0.23 8.78
N LYS A 55 2.43 0.84 8.37
CA LYS A 55 2.59 2.05 9.17
C LYS A 55 1.27 2.80 9.35
N TYR A 56 0.55 3.05 8.25
CA TYR A 56 -0.62 3.93 8.26
C TYR A 56 -1.95 3.17 8.35
N MET A 57 -1.93 1.84 8.27
CA MET A 57 -3.12 0.99 8.26
C MET A 57 -4.20 1.45 7.26
N THR A 58 -3.75 1.91 6.09
CA THR A 58 -4.61 2.38 5.00
C THR A 58 -4.28 1.64 3.71
N PRO A 59 -5.21 1.49 2.75
CA PRO A 59 -4.90 0.92 1.45
C PRO A 59 -3.78 1.70 0.74
N VAL A 60 -2.85 0.94 0.15
CA VAL A 60 -1.77 1.47 -0.69
C VAL A 60 -1.85 0.81 -2.07
N PHE A 61 -1.98 1.62 -3.11
CA PHE A 61 -2.01 1.18 -4.50
C PHE A 61 -0.60 1.28 -5.11
N LEU A 62 -0.08 0.15 -5.59
CA LEU A 62 1.11 0.12 -6.43
C LEU A 62 0.68 0.11 -7.91
N LEU A 63 0.79 1.26 -8.56
CA LEU A 63 0.31 1.54 -9.90
C LEU A 63 1.41 1.33 -10.95
N MET A 64 1.70 0.06 -11.26
CA MET A 64 2.57 -0.27 -12.40
C MET A 64 1.78 -0.16 -13.70
N ASP A 65 2.41 0.29 -14.79
CA ASP A 65 1.83 0.25 -16.12
C ASP A 65 2.19 -1.02 -16.91
N GLU A 66 1.59 -1.19 -18.08
CA GLU A 66 1.81 -2.35 -18.95
C GLU A 66 3.26 -2.43 -19.46
N THR A 67 3.95 -1.30 -19.63
CA THR A 67 5.35 -1.30 -20.06
C THR A 67 6.25 -1.84 -18.96
N VAL A 68 6.12 -1.33 -17.72
CA VAL A 68 6.89 -1.84 -16.57
C VAL A 68 6.51 -3.30 -16.27
N GLY A 69 5.22 -3.64 -16.38
CA GLY A 69 4.72 -5.00 -16.12
C GLY A 69 5.26 -6.07 -17.07
N HIS A 70 5.58 -5.71 -18.33
CA HIS A 70 6.19 -6.63 -19.30
C HIS A 70 7.71 -6.41 -19.48
N MET A 71 8.29 -5.44 -18.77
CA MET A 71 9.71 -5.14 -18.88
C MET A 71 10.54 -6.33 -18.38
N ASN A 72 11.60 -6.66 -19.12
CA ASN A 72 12.66 -7.53 -18.64
C ASN A 72 14.00 -6.80 -18.78
N GLY A 73 14.93 -7.09 -17.89
CA GLY A 73 16.18 -6.35 -17.83
C GLY A 73 16.96 -6.65 -16.57
N LYS A 74 18.17 -6.11 -16.52
CA LYS A 74 18.96 -6.11 -15.29
C LYS A 74 18.44 -5.02 -14.36
N ALA A 75 18.40 -5.33 -13.08
CA ALA A 75 18.08 -4.41 -12.01
C ALA A 75 19.13 -4.55 -10.92
N VAL A 76 19.62 -3.43 -10.40
CA VAL A 76 20.50 -3.39 -9.24
C VAL A 76 19.64 -3.29 -7.99
N LEU A 77 19.58 -4.39 -7.22
CA LEU A 77 18.79 -4.46 -6.01
C LEU A 77 19.66 -4.17 -4.77
N PRO A 78 19.10 -3.54 -3.74
CA PRO A 78 19.80 -3.38 -2.46
C PRO A 78 20.02 -4.74 -1.78
N ASP A 79 21.04 -4.83 -0.92
CA ASP A 79 21.21 -5.98 -0.05
C ASP A 79 20.04 -6.07 0.94
N LEU A 80 19.62 -7.29 1.30
CA LEU A 80 18.50 -7.51 2.24
C LEU A 80 18.71 -6.84 3.61
N LYS A 81 19.96 -6.71 4.06
CA LYS A 81 20.32 -6.05 5.33
C LYS A 81 20.04 -4.54 5.32
N ASP A 82 20.02 -3.93 4.14
CA ASP A 82 19.81 -2.48 3.97
C ASP A 82 18.31 -2.15 3.80
N ILE A 83 17.48 -3.17 3.64
CA ILE A 83 16.03 -3.04 3.51
C ILE A 83 15.41 -2.80 4.90
N LYS A 84 14.78 -1.63 5.06
CA LYS A 84 13.99 -1.31 6.26
C LYS A 84 12.59 -1.88 6.12
N VAL A 85 12.20 -2.76 7.05
CA VAL A 85 10.84 -3.30 7.14
C VAL A 85 10.15 -2.70 8.36
N TYR A 86 8.96 -2.15 8.15
CA TYR A 86 8.12 -1.61 9.21
C TYR A 86 6.97 -2.58 9.47
N ASN A 87 6.85 -3.01 10.72
CA ASN A 87 5.70 -3.78 11.18
C ASN A 87 4.67 -2.85 11.81
N ARG A 88 3.40 -3.18 11.66
CA ARG A 88 2.30 -2.45 12.29
C ARG A 88 2.48 -2.41 13.81
N LYS A 89 2.18 -1.24 14.37
CA LYS A 89 2.14 -1.02 15.82
C LYS A 89 1.11 -1.97 16.45
N LYS A 90 1.50 -2.57 17.58
CA LYS A 90 0.60 -3.38 18.40
C LYS A 90 0.44 -2.71 19.75
N PHE A 91 -0.77 -2.77 20.29
CA PHE A 91 -1.03 -2.42 21.67
C PHE A 91 -0.62 -3.57 22.58
N GLU A 92 0.20 -3.26 23.59
CA GLU A 92 0.80 -4.25 24.51
C GLU A 92 0.30 -4.11 25.97
N GLY A 93 -0.62 -3.18 26.24
CA GLY A 93 -1.22 -3.00 27.57
C GLY A 93 -2.27 -4.05 27.93
N ASP A 94 -2.97 -3.84 29.06
CA ASP A 94 -4.09 -4.71 29.45
C ASP A 94 -5.18 -4.67 28.36
N LYS A 95 -5.66 -5.85 27.96
CA LYS A 95 -6.69 -6.01 26.92
C LYS A 95 -7.97 -5.22 27.22
N LYS A 96 -8.24 -4.90 28.49
CA LYS A 96 -9.40 -4.08 28.91
C LYS A 96 -9.26 -2.61 28.50
N ASP A 97 -8.04 -2.10 28.39
CA ASP A 97 -7.76 -0.71 28.06
C ASP A 97 -7.55 -0.47 26.56
N TYR A 98 -7.61 -1.55 25.77
CA TYR A 98 -7.44 -1.49 24.33
C TYR A 98 -8.59 -0.74 23.67
N LYS A 99 -8.27 0.41 23.07
CA LYS A 99 -9.19 1.25 22.31
C LYS A 99 -8.75 1.27 20.84
N PRO A 100 -9.33 0.43 19.98
CA PRO A 100 -8.82 0.20 18.61
C PRO A 100 -8.80 1.47 17.74
N TYR A 101 -9.77 2.38 17.95
CA TYR A 101 -9.93 3.59 17.13
C TYR A 101 -9.47 4.87 17.84
N ALA A 102 -8.95 4.76 19.07
CA ALA A 102 -8.38 5.91 19.76
C ALA A 102 -7.02 6.22 19.12
N ALA A 103 -6.97 7.25 18.29
CA ALA A 103 -5.76 7.72 17.63
C ALA A 103 -5.58 9.22 17.88
N GLY A 104 -4.33 9.67 18.00
CA GLY A 104 -4.00 11.10 17.98
C GLY A 104 -4.24 11.70 16.60
N GLU A 105 -4.28 13.04 16.52
CA GLU A 105 -4.63 13.77 15.29
C GLU A 105 -3.76 13.41 14.06
N ASN A 106 -2.48 13.08 14.28
CA ASN A 106 -1.53 12.70 13.23
C ASN A 106 -0.96 11.28 13.41
N GLU A 107 -1.67 10.44 14.16
CA GLU A 107 -1.27 9.06 14.39
C GLU A 107 -2.27 8.09 13.75
N PRO A 108 -1.80 6.99 13.14
CA PRO A 108 -2.69 5.92 12.76
C PRO A 108 -3.27 5.26 14.02
N ALA A 109 -4.49 4.75 13.90
CA ALA A 109 -5.05 3.85 14.91
C ALA A 109 -4.09 2.67 15.18
N THR A 110 -4.20 2.04 16.35
CA THR A 110 -3.42 0.83 16.65
C THR A 110 -4.38 -0.34 16.66
N LEU A 111 -4.46 -1.04 15.53
CA LEU A 111 -5.35 -2.20 15.38
C LEU A 111 -4.57 -3.51 15.51
N ASN A 112 -4.73 -4.17 16.65
CA ASN A 112 -4.16 -5.49 16.89
C ASN A 112 -4.80 -6.55 15.98
N PRO A 113 -4.08 -7.62 15.63
CA PRO A 113 -4.63 -8.73 14.85
C PRO A 113 -5.86 -9.36 15.50
N PHE A 114 -6.92 -9.56 14.72
CA PHE A 114 -8.15 -10.21 15.18
C PHE A 114 -7.88 -11.59 15.80
N PHE A 115 -8.82 -12.05 16.63
CA PHE A 115 -8.79 -13.36 17.29
C PHE A 115 -7.65 -13.58 18.32
N THR A 116 -7.01 -12.51 18.79
CA THR A 116 -5.99 -12.55 19.86
C THR A 116 -6.55 -12.20 21.25
N GLY A 117 -7.89 -12.09 21.36
CA GLY A 117 -8.62 -11.84 22.60
C GLY A 117 -8.78 -10.37 22.99
N TYR A 118 -8.40 -9.42 22.12
CA TYR A 118 -8.73 -8.00 22.27
C TYR A 118 -10.19 -7.73 21.89
N ARG A 119 -10.78 -6.68 22.46
CA ARG A 119 -12.13 -6.19 22.09
C ARG A 119 -12.03 -5.17 20.97
N TYR A 120 -12.94 -5.24 20.00
CA TYR A 120 -12.95 -4.32 18.86
C TYR A 120 -14.19 -3.40 18.85
N HIS A 121 -15.07 -3.60 19.83
CA HIS A 121 -16.32 -2.87 20.09
C HIS A 121 -16.44 -2.65 21.60
#